data_AF-A0A9E3SUA0-F1
#
_entry.id   AF-A0A9E3SUA0-F1
#
_cell.length_a   1.000
_cell.length_b   1.000
_cell.length_c   1.000
_cell.angle_alpha   90.00
_cell.angle_beta   90.00
_cell.angle_gamma   90.00
#
_symmetry.space_group_name_H-M   'P 1'
#
loop_
_entity.id
_entity.type
_entity.pdbx_description
1 polymer ?
#
loop_
_entity_poly.entity_id
_entity_poly.type
_entity_poly.pdbx_seq_one_letter_code
_entity_poly.pdbx_strand_id
1 'polypeptide(L)'
;MSNSNLSDVQMQNLLTALTDAMLSGDADIDHLIMEHQVDGGDVRSLIDVIDQLHRSMTPIQPSPRFVRRLHQDLVGMDTGNVLVRVRRLPPRVQIAAGIALVAGVMILSRRRAGSEDRQERQERAAAQ
;
A
#
# COMPACT_ATOMS: atom_id res chain seq x y z
N MET A 1 -24.40 -20.49 -26.98
CA MET A 1 -23.01 -20.72 -26.50
C MET A 1 -22.91 -20.05 -25.13
N SER A 2 -23.08 -20.81 -24.06
CA SER A 2 -22.91 -20.28 -22.70
C SER A 2 -21.43 -19.94 -22.51
N ASN A 3 -21.13 -18.68 -22.20
CA ASN A 3 -19.76 -18.21 -21.99
C ASN A 3 -19.19 -18.86 -20.73
N SER A 4 -18.38 -19.91 -20.86
CA SER A 4 -17.74 -20.60 -19.73
C SER A 4 -16.94 -19.65 -18.81
N ASN A 5 -16.43 -18.54 -19.34
CA ASN A 5 -15.76 -17.51 -18.56
C ASN A 5 -16.69 -16.77 -17.58
N LEU A 6 -17.99 -16.61 -17.90
CA LEU A 6 -18.95 -16.01 -16.97
C LEU A 6 -19.23 -16.95 -15.79
N SER A 7 -19.30 -18.25 -16.07
CA SER A 7 -19.47 -19.29 -15.04
C SER A 7 -18.30 -19.36 -14.07
N ASP A 8 -17.06 -19.18 -14.55
CA ASP A 8 -15.86 -19.22 -13.71
C ASP A 8 -15.77 -17.98 -12.80
N VAL A 9 -16.07 -16.78 -13.31
CA VAL A 9 -16.15 -15.57 -12.49
C VAL A 9 -17.26 -15.66 -11.44
N GLN A 10 -18.42 -16.18 -11.81
CA GLN A 10 -19.54 -16.40 -10.88
C GLN A 10 -19.16 -17.40 -9.77
N MET A 11 -18.46 -18.48 -10.13
CA MET A 11 -17.93 -19.45 -9.18
C MET A 11 -16.92 -18.80 -8.22
N GLN A 12 -15.96 -18.03 -8.74
CA GLN A 12 -14.95 -17.36 -7.91
C GLN A 12 -15.58 -16.36 -6.94
N ASN A 13 -16.59 -15.61 -7.40
CA ASN A 13 -17.35 -14.69 -6.56
C ASN A 13 -18.11 -15.44 -5.46
N LEU A 14 -18.77 -16.56 -5.80
CA LEU A 14 -19.46 -17.40 -4.82
C LEU A 14 -18.50 -17.94 -3.75
N LEU A 15 -17.36 -18.49 -4.15
CA LEU A 15 -16.39 -19.04 -3.21
C LEU A 15 -15.80 -17.96 -2.29
N THR A 16 -15.61 -16.74 -2.82
CA THR A 16 -15.16 -15.59 -2.03
C THR A 16 -16.22 -15.20 -1.01
N ALA A 17 -17.47 -14.99 -1.45
CA ALA A 17 -18.59 -14.62 -0.58
C ALA A 17 -18.86 -15.68 0.49
N LEU A 18 -18.80 -16.97 0.12
CA LEU A 18 -18.93 -18.09 1.05
C LEU A 18 -17.84 -18.05 2.12
N THR A 19 -16.58 -17.86 1.72
CA THR A 19 -15.45 -17.82 2.65
C THR A 19 -15.59 -16.65 3.63
N ASP A 20 -15.99 -15.48 3.14
CA ASP A 20 -16.21 -14.28 3.97
C ASP A 20 -17.38 -14.45 4.95
N ALA A 21 -18.48 -15.04 4.48
CA ALA A 21 -19.65 -15.34 5.31
C ALA A 21 -19.31 -16.35 6.43
N MET A 22 -18.54 -17.39 6.10
CA MET A 22 -18.03 -18.36 7.07
C MET A 22 -17.09 -17.74 8.10
N LEU A 23 -16.18 -16.85 7.68
CA LEU A 23 -15.30 -16.12 8.60
C LEU A 23 -16.08 -15.16 9.51
N SER A 24 -17.19 -14.61 9.03
CA SER A 24 -18.06 -13.70 9.78
C SER A 24 -19.05 -14.42 10.70
N GLY A 25 -19.21 -15.74 10.55
CA GLY A 25 -20.14 -16.56 11.32
C GLY A 25 -21.61 -16.44 10.89
N ASP A 26 -21.87 -15.85 9.72
CA ASP A 26 -23.20 -15.57 9.17
C ASP A 26 -23.34 -16.21 7.78
N ALA A 27 -23.23 -17.54 7.74
CA ALA A 27 -23.20 -18.29 6.49
C ALA A 27 -24.57 -18.91 6.17
N ASP A 28 -25.37 -18.22 5.35
CA ASP A 28 -26.49 -18.82 4.61
C ASP A 28 -26.00 -19.25 3.20
N ILE A 29 -25.54 -20.51 3.15
CA ILE A 29 -24.90 -21.09 1.95
C ILE A 29 -25.91 -21.22 0.79
N ASP A 30 -27.17 -21.54 1.10
CA ASP A 30 -28.20 -21.74 0.09
C ASP A 30 -28.59 -20.40 -0.57
N HIS A 31 -28.66 -19.33 0.22
CA HIS A 31 -28.86 -17.97 -0.30
C HIS A 31 -27.73 -17.56 -1.26
N LEU A 32 -26.47 -17.81 -0.90
CA LEU A 32 -25.30 -17.45 -1.72
C LEU A 32 -25.26 -18.21 -3.06
N ILE A 33 -25.58 -19.52 -3.06
CA ILE A 33 -25.64 -20.32 -4.30
C ILE A 33 -26.70 -19.74 -5.25
N MET A 34 -27.88 -19.38 -4.71
CA MET A 34 -28.95 -18.78 -5.51
C MET A 34 -28.56 -17.40 -6.07
N GLU A 35 -27.92 -16.55 -5.27
CA GLU A 35 -27.50 -15.21 -5.67
C GLU A 35 -26.49 -15.23 -6.84
N HIS A 36 -25.54 -16.16 -6.80
CA HIS A 36 -24.50 -16.28 -7.83
C HIS A 36 -24.88 -17.15 -9.03
N GLN A 37 -26.09 -17.73 -9.05
CA GLN A 37 -26.65 -18.52 -10.16
C GLN A 37 -25.75 -19.70 -10.60
N VAL A 38 -25.08 -20.33 -9.64
CA VAL A 38 -24.20 -21.48 -9.90
C VAL A 38 -24.98 -22.78 -9.70
N ASP A 39 -24.73 -23.80 -10.53
CA ASP A 39 -25.33 -25.13 -10.33
C ASP A 39 -24.78 -25.75 -9.04
N GLY A 40 -25.65 -25.95 -8.05
CA GLY A 40 -25.29 -26.42 -6.72
C GLY A 40 -24.64 -27.81 -6.71
N GLY A 41 -24.82 -28.61 -7.78
CA GLY A 41 -24.15 -29.90 -7.93
C GLY A 41 -22.63 -29.81 -8.05
N ASP A 42 -22.11 -28.79 -8.73
CA ASP A 42 -20.67 -28.63 -8.98
C ASP A 42 -19.92 -28.02 -7.79
N VAL A 43 -20.60 -27.17 -7.00
CA VAL A 43 -19.97 -26.41 -5.91
C VAL A 43 -19.94 -27.18 -4.59
N ARG A 44 -20.80 -28.19 -4.42
CA ARG A 44 -20.98 -28.90 -3.14
C ARG A 44 -19.67 -29.47 -2.60
N SER A 45 -18.86 -30.07 -3.49
CA SER A 45 -17.56 -30.64 -3.12
C SER A 45 -16.56 -29.59 -2.61
N LEU A 46 -16.59 -28.38 -3.17
CA LEU A 46 -15.73 -27.27 -2.74
C LEU A 46 -16.20 -26.68 -1.42
N ILE A 47 -17.52 -26.56 -1.23
CA ILE A 47 -18.12 -26.11 0.04
C ILE A 47 -17.70 -27.04 1.18
N ASP A 48 -17.77 -28.36 0.96
CA ASP A 48 -17.37 -29.35 1.96
C ASP A 48 -15.88 -29.21 2.35
N VAL A 49 -15.01 -28.95 1.37
CA VAL A 49 -13.58 -28.70 1.61
C VAL A 49 -13.35 -27.41 2.39
N ILE A 50 -14.05 -26.33 2.05
CA ILE A 50 -13.92 -25.04 2.74
C ILE A 50 -14.42 -25.16 4.19
N ASP A 51 -15.53 -25.86 4.44
CA ASP A 51 -16.02 -26.14 5.79
C ASP A 51 -15.03 -26.99 6.59
N GLN A 52 -14.46 -28.03 5.99
CA GLN A 52 -13.44 -28.85 6.64
C GLN A 52 -12.19 -28.02 7.00
N LEU A 53 -11.73 -27.16 6.08
CA LEU A 53 -10.59 -26.28 6.33
C LEU A 53 -10.88 -25.29 7.45
N HIS A 54 -12.04 -24.62 7.41
CA HIS A 54 -12.47 -23.67 8.42
C HIS A 54 -12.49 -24.30 9.81
N ARG A 55 -13.05 -25.52 9.95
CA ARG A 55 -13.07 -26.27 11.22
C ARG A 55 -11.70 -26.72 11.68
N SER A 56 -10.78 -27.02 10.75
CA SER A 56 -9.43 -27.49 11.07
C SER A 56 -8.47 -26.36 11.45
N MET A 57 -8.79 -25.12 11.07
CA MET A 57 -7.95 -23.96 11.32
C MET A 57 -8.31 -23.31 12.67
N THR A 58 -7.30 -23.11 13.51
CA THR A 58 -7.48 -22.34 14.74
C THR A 58 -7.37 -20.84 14.44
N PRO A 59 -8.33 -20.01 14.86
CA PRO A 59 -8.22 -18.57 14.69
C PRO A 59 -7.01 -18.03 15.45
N ILE A 60 -6.15 -17.26 14.76
CA ILE A 60 -4.96 -16.64 15.34
C ILE A 60 -5.22 -15.14 15.46
N GLN A 61 -5.12 -14.60 16.67
CA GLN A 61 -5.16 -13.15 16.87
C GLN A 61 -3.88 -12.52 16.30
N PRO A 62 -3.96 -11.62 15.29
CA PRO A 62 -2.77 -10.97 14.75
C PRO A 62 -2.10 -10.09 15.81
N SER A 63 -0.77 -10.04 15.78
CA SER A 63 -0.02 -9.20 16.72
C SER A 63 -0.28 -7.70 16.46
N PRO A 64 -0.25 -6.83 17.49
CA PRO A 64 -0.42 -5.39 17.31
C PRO A 64 0.59 -4.77 16.34
N ARG A 65 1.81 -5.33 16.25
CA ARG A 65 2.83 -4.90 15.29
C ARG A 65 2.44 -5.18 13.85
N PHE A 66 1.86 -6.36 13.59
CA PHE A 66 1.37 -6.75 12.27
C PHE A 66 0.23 -5.84 11.82
N VAL A 67 -0.77 -5.61 12.68
CA VAL A 67 -1.92 -4.74 12.37
C VAL A 67 -1.47 -3.33 12.03
N ARG A 68 -0.53 -2.77 12.80
CA ARG A 68 0.02 -1.43 12.52
C ARG A 68 0.74 -1.34 11.19
N ARG A 69 1.56 -2.35 10.84
CA ARG A 69 2.25 -2.40 9.54
C ARG A 69 1.24 -2.52 8.41
N LEU A 70 0.28 -3.44 8.53
CA LEU A 70 -0.75 -3.65 7.53
C LEU A 70 -1.57 -2.37 7.30
N HIS A 71 -1.97 -1.68 8.36
CA HIS A 71 -2.66 -0.39 8.26
C HIS A 71 -1.81 0.67 7.52
N GLN A 72 -0.50 0.73 7.79
CA GLN A 72 0.40 1.64 7.07
C GLN A 72 0.49 1.31 5.58
N ASP A 73 0.57 0.02 5.25
CA ASP A 73 0.64 -0.46 3.87
C ASP A 73 -0.67 -0.16 3.10
N LEU A 74 -1.84 -0.39 3.72
CA LEU A 74 -3.14 -0.13 3.08
C LEU A 74 -3.43 1.37 2.92
N VAL A 75 -3.08 2.18 3.92
CA VAL A 75 -3.31 3.64 3.88
C VAL A 75 -2.26 4.34 3.00
N GLY A 76 -1.29 3.59 2.45
CA GLY A 76 -0.24 4.15 1.60
C GLY A 76 0.70 5.10 2.37
N MET A 77 0.81 4.92 3.69
CA MET A 77 1.86 5.56 4.45
C MET A 77 3.16 4.88 4.08
N ASP A 78 3.82 5.38 3.04
CA ASP A 78 5.16 5.01 2.60
C ASP A 78 6.11 5.10 3.81
N THR A 79 6.23 4.02 4.56
CA THR A 79 7.27 3.83 5.58
C THR A 79 8.60 3.45 4.92
N GLY A 80 8.74 3.76 3.62
CA GLY A 80 9.96 3.73 2.85
C GLY A 80 11.03 4.56 3.55
N ASN A 81 11.74 3.87 4.44
CA ASN A 81 12.89 4.34 5.17
C ASN A 81 13.81 5.04 4.15
N VAL A 82 13.84 6.38 4.16
CA VAL A 82 14.51 7.22 3.16
C VAL A 82 15.97 6.77 2.95
N LEU A 83 16.58 6.21 4.01
CA LEU A 83 17.91 5.60 4.00
C LEU A 83 18.07 4.40 3.04
N VAL A 84 17.07 3.53 2.91
CA VAL A 84 17.14 2.34 2.06
C VAL A 84 17.06 2.73 0.58
N ARG A 85 16.36 3.83 0.26
CA ARG A 85 16.24 4.37 -1.10
C ARG A 85 17.55 4.96 -1.62
N VAL A 86 18.33 5.61 -0.76
CA VAL A 86 19.64 6.17 -1.11
C VAL A 86 20.68 5.07 -1.36
N ARG A 87 20.61 3.94 -0.64
CA ARG A 87 21.58 2.84 -0.77
C ARG A 87 21.45 2.02 -2.06
N ARG A 88 20.33 2.12 -2.80
CA ARG A 88 20.12 1.44 -4.10
C ARG A 88 20.52 2.27 -5.32
N LEU A 89 21.03 3.49 -5.15
CA LEU A 89 21.50 4.31 -6.27
C LEU A 89 22.88 3.82 -6.74
N PRO A 90 23.09 3.61 -8.06
CA PRO A 90 24.40 3.27 -8.62
C PRO A 90 25.47 4.26 -8.14
N PRO A 91 26.71 3.84 -7.87
CA PRO A 91 27.74 4.67 -7.23
C PRO A 91 27.98 6.01 -7.94
N ARG A 92 27.74 6.07 -9.25
CA ARG A 92 27.85 7.29 -10.06
C ARG A 92 26.78 8.35 -9.72
N VAL A 93 25.58 7.92 -9.31
CA VAL A 93 24.46 8.82 -8.98
C VAL A 93 24.60 9.38 -7.55
N GLN A 94 25.25 8.64 -6.64
CA GLN A 94 25.54 9.12 -5.28
C GLN A 94 26.48 10.32 -5.29
N ILE A 95 27.50 10.29 -6.16
CA ILE A 95 28.44 11.40 -6.33
C ILE A 95 27.72 12.63 -6.88
N ALA A 96 26.86 12.45 -7.89
CA ALA A 96 26.08 13.54 -8.47
C ALA A 96 25.11 14.18 -7.44
N ALA A 97 24.45 13.38 -6.61
CA ALA A 97 23.58 13.87 -5.55
C ALA A 97 24.35 14.68 -4.49
N GLY A 98 25.55 14.22 -4.11
CA GLY A 98 26.43 14.97 -3.21
C GLY A 98 26.86 16.31 -3.80
N ILE A 99 27.29 16.32 -5.07
CA ILE A 99 27.69 17.55 -5.78
C ILE A 99 26.50 18.52 -5.91
N ALA A 100 25.31 18.03 -6.24
CA ALA A 100 24.11 18.84 -6.35
C ALA A 100 23.70 19.50 -5.02
N LEU A 101 23.84 18.78 -3.91
CA LEU A 101 23.55 19.31 -2.57
C LEU A 101 24.56 20.41 -2.20
N VAL A 102 25.85 20.17 -2.40
CA VAL A 102 26.91 21.17 -2.14
C VAL A 102 26.71 22.41 -3.02
N ALA A 103 26.44 22.24 -4.31
CA ALA A 103 26.17 23.35 -5.23
C ALA A 103 24.92 24.13 -4.84
N GLY A 104 23.84 23.44 -4.45
CA GLY A 104 22.59 24.05 -3.99
C GLY A 104 22.80 24.90 -2.72
N VAL A 105 23.53 24.38 -1.74
CA VAL A 105 23.89 25.12 -0.52
C VAL A 105 24.75 26.33 -0.84
N MET A 106 25.76 26.18 -1.72
CA MET A 106 26.66 27.27 -2.08
C MET A 106 25.94 28.41 -2.82
N ILE A 107 24.98 28.07 -3.69
CA ILE A 107 24.11 29.04 -4.38
C ILE A 107 23.20 29.77 -3.38
N LEU A 108 22.64 29.04 -2.41
CA LEU A 108 21.76 29.62 -1.39
C LEU A 108 22.52 30.56 -0.44
N SER A 109 23.74 30.18 -0.04
CA SER A 109 24.62 31.03 0.78
C SER A 109 25.06 32.29 0.05
N ARG A 110 25.40 32.21 -1.25
CA ARG A 110 25.70 33.40 -2.06
C ARG A 110 24.52 34.35 -2.17
N ARG A 111 23.29 33.82 -2.28
CA ARG A 111 22.09 34.65 -2.31
C ARG A 111 21.86 35.40 -0.99
N ARG A 112 22.19 34.80 0.16
CA ARG A 112 22.08 35.46 1.47
C ARG A 112 23.16 36.52 1.71
N ALA A 113 24.41 36.24 1.32
CA ALA A 113 25.49 37.22 1.47
C ALA A 113 25.26 38.49 0.62
N GLY A 114 24.63 38.37 -0.55
CA GLY A 114 24.31 39.51 -1.40
C GLY A 114 23.16 40.41 -0.89
N SER A 115 22.33 39.93 0.04
CA SER A 115 21.28 40.75 0.66
C SER A 115 21.80 41.64 1.79
N GLU A 116 22.78 41.16 2.57
CA GLU A 116 23.37 41.92 3.69
C GLU A 116 24.20 43.13 3.18
N ASP A 117 25.00 42.93 2.12
CA ASP A 117 25.79 43.99 1.48
C ASP A 117 24.95 45.13 0.87
N ARG A 118 23.70 44.85 0.46
CA ARG A 118 22.79 45.88 -0.07
C ARG A 118 22.15 46.71 1.04
N GLN A 119 21.87 46.10 2.20
CA GLN A 119 21.33 46.79 3.37
C GLN A 119 22.37 47.76 3.95
N GLU A 120 23.63 47.33 4.13
CA GLU A 120 24.69 48.22 4.63
C GLU A 120 24.97 49.40 3.69
N ARG A 121 24.88 49.21 2.37
CA ARG A 121 25.07 50.31 1.40
C ARG A 121 23.89 51.29 1.40
N GLN A 122 22.67 50.82 1.62
CA GLN A 122 21.50 51.70 1.74
C GLN A 122 21.53 52.50 3.06
N GLU A 123 21.95 51.89 4.16
CA GLU A 123 22.09 52.58 5.45
C GLU A 123 23.19 53.65 5.42
N ARG A 124 24.32 53.38 4.76
CA ARG A 124 25.40 54.39 4.59
C ARG A 124 25.03 55.53 3.64
N ALA A 125 24.14 55.29 2.68
CA ALA A 125 23.64 56.31 1.77
C ALA A 125 22.50 57.16 2.37
N ALA A 126 21.76 56.64 3.34
CA ALA A 126 20.71 57.37 4.06
C ALA A 126 21.23 58.19 5.25
N ALA A 127 22.49 57.98 5.66
CA ALA A 127 23.16 58.68 6.74
C ALA A 127 24.05 59.86 6.27
N GLN A 128 23.99 60.24 5.00
CA GLN A 128 24.65 61.42 4.43
C GLN A 128 23.64 62.50 4.04
#